data_AF-A0A662DCK5-F1
#
_entry.id   AF-A0A662DCK5-F1
#
_cell.length_a   1.000
_cell.length_b   1.000
_cell.length_c   1.000
_cell.angle_alpha   90.00
_cell.angle_beta   90.00
_cell.angle_gamma   90.00
#
_symmetry.space_group_name_H-M   'P 1'
#
loop_
_entity.id
_entity.type
_entity.pdbx_description
1 polymer ?
#
loop_
_entity_poly.entity_id
_entity_poly.type
_entity_poly.pdbx_seq_one_letter_code
_entity_poly.pdbx_strand_id
1 'polypeptide(L)'
;MTQLEHAKKGNITSEMKIVSQQEKVKEGDLIERIARGEVIIPKNLRRSNLSIVGIGKGLRTKINTNIGTSPDLADIKYEIEKLKIAEKVGTDTVMDLSTGGDLDKIRRTIIKETHLPLGTVPIYQAAVESIAEEGNITRMNPDKIFEVIERQAEDGVDFMTVHCGLTLSSLERLKKEGRIGDIVSRGGAFLTTWMVFNEREN
;
A
#
# COMPACT_ATOMS: atom_id res chain seq x y z
N MET A 1 2.75 -15.80 10.93
CA MET A 1 3.81 -15.10 11.68
C MET A 1 4.50 -14.14 10.73
N THR A 2 4.68 -12.88 11.12
CA THR A 2 5.31 -11.84 10.30
C THR A 2 6.83 -11.90 10.39
N GLN A 3 7.53 -11.24 9.47
CA GLN A 3 9.01 -11.15 9.51
C GLN A 3 9.51 -10.46 10.79
N LEU A 4 8.77 -9.46 11.30
CA LEU A 4 9.06 -8.81 12.57
C LEU A 4 8.97 -9.79 13.75
N GLU A 5 7.94 -10.62 13.80
CA GLU A 5 7.77 -11.62 14.85
C GLU A 5 8.86 -12.70 14.80
N HIS A 6 9.26 -13.14 13.60
CA HIS A 6 10.40 -14.04 13.46
C HIS A 6 11.69 -13.39 13.97
N ALA A 7 11.97 -12.16 13.58
CA ALA A 7 13.17 -11.43 14.00
C ALA A 7 13.24 -11.22 15.51
N LYS A 8 12.13 -10.82 16.15
CA LYS A 8 12.05 -10.66 17.62
C LYS A 8 12.29 -11.97 18.38
N LYS A 9 11.99 -13.12 17.77
CA LYS A 9 12.26 -14.45 18.32
C LYS A 9 13.67 -14.98 17.99
N GLY A 10 14.49 -14.21 17.26
CA GLY A 10 15.80 -14.64 16.78
C GLY A 10 15.74 -15.67 15.65
N ASN A 11 14.57 -15.88 15.03
CA ASN A 11 14.41 -16.82 13.93
C ASN A 11 14.90 -16.19 12.62
N ILE A 12 15.74 -16.92 11.89
CA ILE A 12 16.22 -16.52 10.57
C ILE A 12 15.35 -17.14 9.48
N THR A 13 14.59 -16.31 8.76
CA THR A 13 13.75 -16.77 7.64
C THR A 13 14.53 -16.84 6.33
N SER A 14 14.00 -17.56 5.33
CA SER A 14 14.56 -17.56 3.98
C SER A 14 14.59 -16.16 3.37
N GLU A 15 13.59 -15.33 3.65
CA GLU A 15 13.52 -13.96 3.14
C GLU A 15 14.64 -13.09 3.70
N MET A 16 14.92 -13.19 5.00
CA MET A 16 16.01 -12.45 5.64
C MET A 16 17.37 -12.82 5.03
N LYS A 17 17.59 -14.10 4.72
CA LYS A 17 18.83 -14.56 4.06
C LYS A 17 18.97 -13.98 2.66
N ILE A 18 17.87 -13.96 1.89
CA ILE A 18 17.86 -13.37 0.55
C ILE A 18 18.22 -11.87 0.61
N VAL A 19 17.58 -11.11 1.51
CA VAL A 19 17.87 -9.67 1.68
C VAL A 19 19.30 -9.43 2.13
N SER A 20 19.80 -10.23 3.10
CA SER A 20 21.18 -10.15 3.58
C SER A 20 22.19 -10.31 2.44
N GLN A 21 21.97 -11.29 1.56
CA GLN A 21 22.82 -11.54 0.39
C GLN A 21 22.72 -10.42 -0.66
N GLN A 22 21.51 -10.00 -1.03
CA GLN A 22 21.27 -8.94 -2.01
C GLN A 22 21.91 -7.61 -1.59
N GLU A 23 21.79 -7.26 -0.30
CA GLU A 23 22.22 -5.98 0.25
C GLU A 23 23.66 -6.03 0.81
N LYS A 24 24.30 -7.21 0.81
CA LYS A 24 25.64 -7.45 1.37
C LYS A 24 25.77 -7.00 2.83
N VAL A 25 24.72 -7.24 3.62
CA VAL A 25 24.65 -6.94 5.06
C VAL A 25 24.70 -8.24 5.84
N LYS A 26 25.37 -8.28 7.00
CA LYS A 26 25.42 -9.47 7.86
C LYS A 26 24.01 -9.84 8.34
N GLU A 27 23.68 -11.14 8.35
CA GLU A 27 22.36 -11.63 8.77
C GLU A 27 21.97 -11.13 10.17
N GLY A 28 22.90 -11.19 11.13
CA GLY A 28 22.66 -10.71 12.50
C GLY A 28 22.26 -9.23 12.56
N ASP A 29 22.99 -8.37 11.86
CA ASP A 29 22.71 -6.93 11.80
C ASP A 29 21.35 -6.66 11.15
N LEU A 30 21.00 -7.40 10.09
CA LEU A 30 19.71 -7.29 9.42
C LEU A 30 18.56 -7.71 10.34
N ILE A 31 18.68 -8.85 11.01
CA ILE A 31 17.66 -9.38 11.92
C ILE A 31 17.43 -8.40 13.07
N GLU A 32 18.50 -7.83 13.63
CA GLU A 32 18.39 -6.84 14.70
C GLU A 32 17.64 -5.59 14.23
N ARG A 33 17.94 -5.09 13.03
CA ARG A 33 17.22 -3.95 12.44
C ARG A 33 15.75 -4.28 12.19
N ILE A 34 15.44 -5.49 11.70
CA ILE A 34 14.05 -5.93 11.53
C ILE A 34 13.34 -6.02 12.88
N ALA A 35 13.97 -6.62 13.90
CA ALA A 35 13.40 -6.76 15.25
C ALA A 35 13.10 -5.40 15.91
N ARG A 36 13.92 -4.39 15.60
CA ARG A 36 13.75 -2.98 16.01
C ARG A 36 12.75 -2.19 15.16
N GLY A 37 12.26 -2.75 14.06
CA GLY A 37 11.36 -2.07 13.13
C GLY A 37 12.04 -1.03 12.21
N GLU A 38 13.37 -1.07 12.09
CA GLU A 38 14.13 -0.17 11.21
C GLU A 38 14.21 -0.69 9.76
N VAL A 39 13.90 -1.97 9.55
CA VAL A 39 13.84 -2.63 8.24
C VAL A 39 12.58 -3.51 8.18
N ILE A 40 11.89 -3.48 7.04
CA ILE A 40 10.76 -4.36 6.73
C ILE A 40 11.07 -5.23 5.51
N ILE A 41 10.37 -6.35 5.41
CA ILE A 41 10.33 -7.18 4.21
C ILE A 41 8.85 -7.40 3.86
N PRO A 42 8.26 -6.61 2.94
CA PRO A 42 6.88 -6.78 2.53
C PRO A 42 6.75 -8.09 1.76
N LYS A 43 6.03 -9.05 2.37
CA LYS A 43 5.71 -10.34 1.76
C LYS A 43 4.39 -10.84 2.33
N ASN A 44 3.35 -10.81 1.51
CA ASN A 44 2.12 -11.50 1.83
C ASN A 44 2.31 -13.02 1.70
N LEU A 45 1.81 -13.78 2.68
CA LEU A 45 1.92 -15.24 2.71
C LEU A 45 1.23 -15.94 1.51
N ARG A 46 0.29 -15.26 0.86
CA ARG A 46 -0.43 -15.76 -0.33
C ARG A 46 0.43 -15.71 -1.60
N ARG A 47 1.53 -14.95 -1.60
CA ARG A 47 2.41 -14.79 -2.76
C ARG A 47 3.65 -15.68 -2.63
N SER A 48 3.68 -16.78 -3.38
CA SER A 48 4.80 -17.74 -3.39
C SER A 48 5.97 -17.30 -4.28
N ASN A 49 5.68 -16.67 -5.42
CA ASN A 49 6.68 -16.24 -6.41
C ASN A 49 6.95 -14.74 -6.30
N LEU A 50 7.39 -14.29 -5.11
CA LEU A 50 7.70 -12.88 -4.85
C LEU A 50 9.22 -12.64 -4.84
N SER A 51 9.67 -11.64 -5.57
CA SER A 51 10.99 -11.03 -5.40
C SER A 51 11.07 -10.42 -4.02
N ILE A 52 11.92 -10.98 -3.17
CA ILE A 52 12.09 -10.51 -1.80
C ILE A 52 12.91 -9.22 -1.83
N VAL A 53 12.38 -8.18 -1.19
CA VAL A 53 13.00 -6.86 -1.07
C VAL A 53 12.99 -6.44 0.40
N GLY A 54 14.16 -6.07 0.93
CA GLY A 54 14.25 -5.42 2.24
C GLY A 54 14.21 -3.90 2.11
N ILE A 55 13.39 -3.21 2.90
CA ILE A 55 13.25 -1.75 2.86
C ILE A 55 13.60 -1.20 4.23
N GLY A 56 14.60 -0.33 4.32
CA GLY A 56 14.91 0.37 5.57
C GLY A 56 16.38 0.74 5.75
N LYS A 57 16.73 1.03 7.00
CA LYS A 57 18.01 1.64 7.38
C LYS A 57 19.22 0.78 7.01
N GLY A 58 20.18 1.40 6.33
CA GLY A 58 21.46 0.80 5.95
C GLY A 58 21.35 -0.29 4.89
N LEU A 59 20.24 -0.33 4.15
CA LEU A 59 20.09 -1.00 2.86
C LEU A 59 20.18 0.06 1.75
N ARG A 60 20.34 -0.33 0.47
CA ARG A 60 20.26 0.66 -0.63
C ARG A 60 18.85 1.27 -0.69
N THR A 61 18.77 2.51 -1.16
CA THR A 61 17.51 3.18 -1.46
C THR A 61 16.65 2.36 -2.43
N LYS A 62 15.34 2.35 -2.17
CA LYS A 62 14.35 1.64 -2.98
C LYS A 62 13.44 2.61 -3.73
N ILE A 63 12.99 2.21 -4.91
CA ILE A 63 12.08 2.99 -5.77
C ILE A 63 10.73 2.26 -5.87
N ASN A 64 9.65 3.03 -5.81
CA ASN A 64 8.29 2.54 -6.05
C ASN A 64 7.73 3.17 -7.33
N THR A 65 7.07 2.37 -8.16
CA THR A 65 6.34 2.87 -9.33
C THR A 65 4.83 2.75 -9.12
N ASN A 66 4.12 3.86 -9.26
CA ASN A 66 2.67 3.88 -9.22
C ASN A 66 2.10 3.55 -10.60
N ILE A 67 1.18 2.60 -10.63
CA ILE A 67 0.31 2.28 -11.77
C ILE A 67 -1.14 2.35 -11.31
N GLY A 68 -2.08 2.14 -12.22
CA GLY A 68 -3.50 2.04 -11.91
C GLY A 68 -4.38 2.78 -12.91
N THR A 69 -5.62 2.35 -12.99
CA THR A 69 -6.67 2.90 -13.85
C THR A 69 -7.35 4.13 -13.25
N SER A 70 -8.03 4.90 -14.09
CA SER A 70 -8.94 5.97 -13.68
C SER A 70 -10.32 5.78 -14.32
N PRO A 71 -11.36 6.50 -13.87
CA PRO A 71 -12.66 6.52 -14.54
C PRO A 71 -12.59 6.91 -16.03
N ASP A 72 -11.61 7.75 -16.41
CA ASP A 72 -11.42 8.19 -17.79
C ASP A 72 -10.72 7.14 -18.68
N LEU A 73 -9.84 6.32 -18.09
CA LEU A 73 -9.07 5.29 -18.79
C LEU A 73 -8.88 4.06 -17.91
N ALA A 74 -9.76 3.07 -18.12
CA ALA A 74 -9.76 1.79 -17.43
C ALA A 74 -9.38 0.63 -18.35
N ASP A 75 -8.15 0.66 -18.89
CA ASP A 75 -7.61 -0.42 -19.72
C ASP A 75 -6.52 -1.21 -18.97
N ILE A 76 -6.86 -2.44 -18.61
CA ILE A 76 -5.95 -3.37 -17.92
C ILE A 76 -4.70 -3.69 -18.74
N LYS A 77 -4.78 -3.71 -20.08
CA LYS A 77 -3.62 -4.02 -20.93
C LYS A 77 -2.56 -2.93 -20.80
N TYR A 78 -2.99 -1.67 -20.76
CA TYR A 78 -2.09 -0.54 -20.54
C TYR A 78 -1.44 -0.58 -19.16
N GLU A 79 -2.16 -0.99 -18.11
CA GLU A 79 -1.56 -1.16 -16.78
C GLU A 79 -0.51 -2.28 -16.75
N ILE A 80 -0.74 -3.39 -17.46
CA ILE A 80 0.25 -4.46 -17.59
C ILE A 80 1.47 -4.02 -18.42
N GLU A 81 1.29 -3.19 -19.45
CA GLU A 81 2.42 -2.61 -20.19
C GLU A 81 3.26 -1.67 -19.32
N LYS A 82 2.61 -0.78 -18.54
CA LYS A 82 3.30 0.09 -17.57
C LYS A 82 4.07 -0.73 -16.53
N LEU A 83 3.46 -1.79 -16.01
CA LEU A 83 4.10 -2.71 -15.07
C LEU A 83 5.37 -3.33 -15.67
N LYS A 84 5.28 -3.88 -16.89
CA LYS A 84 6.43 -4.50 -17.58
C LYS A 84 7.56 -3.50 -17.81
N ILE A 85 7.24 -2.25 -18.15
CA ILE A 85 8.24 -1.18 -18.30
C ILE A 85 8.88 -0.86 -16.94
N ALA A 86 8.08 -0.72 -15.88
CA ALA A 86 8.56 -0.43 -14.53
C ALA A 86 9.52 -1.50 -14.00
N GLU A 87 9.20 -2.78 -14.21
CA GLU A 87 10.09 -3.89 -13.87
C GLU A 87 11.37 -3.87 -14.71
N LYS A 88 11.26 -3.62 -16.03
CA LYS A 88 12.42 -3.56 -16.94
C LYS A 88 13.42 -2.47 -16.55
N VAL A 89 12.96 -1.33 -16.03
CA VAL A 89 13.83 -0.23 -15.58
C VAL A 89 14.34 -0.40 -14.14
N GLY A 90 13.94 -1.48 -13.45
CA GLY A 90 14.47 -1.85 -12.13
C GLY A 90 13.78 -1.16 -10.95
N THR A 91 12.46 -0.96 -11.01
CA THR A 91 11.69 -0.56 -9.80
C THR A 91 11.72 -1.67 -8.75
N ASP A 92 11.67 -1.32 -7.47
CA ASP A 92 11.76 -2.28 -6.36
C ASP A 92 10.39 -2.73 -5.87
N THR A 93 9.39 -1.87 -6.01
CA THR A 93 8.01 -2.12 -5.61
C THR A 93 7.06 -1.42 -6.59
N VAL A 94 5.83 -1.90 -6.65
CA VAL A 94 4.77 -1.26 -7.43
C VAL A 94 3.57 -0.99 -6.54
N MET A 95 2.81 0.06 -6.84
CA MET A 95 1.51 0.26 -6.21
C MET A 95 0.40 0.33 -7.25
N ASP A 96 -0.68 -0.40 -6.99
CA ASP A 96 -1.94 -0.27 -7.72
C ASP A 96 -2.79 0.84 -7.07
N LEU A 97 -2.91 1.95 -7.77
CA LEU A 97 -3.70 3.13 -7.39
C LEU A 97 -4.98 3.26 -8.22
N SER A 98 -5.47 2.14 -8.76
CA SER A 98 -6.67 2.10 -9.60
C SER A 98 -7.90 2.68 -8.90
N THR A 99 -8.68 3.44 -9.67
CA THR A 99 -9.93 4.10 -9.24
C THR A 99 -11.06 3.98 -10.26
N GLY A 100 -10.85 3.27 -11.37
CA GLY A 100 -11.87 3.04 -12.40
C GLY A 100 -11.89 1.61 -12.92
N GLY A 101 -13.06 1.14 -13.33
CA GLY A 101 -13.27 -0.24 -13.75
C GLY A 101 -13.42 -1.22 -12.58
N ASP A 102 -13.28 -2.51 -12.87
CA ASP A 102 -13.36 -3.60 -11.88
C ASP A 102 -12.03 -3.69 -11.10
N LEU A 103 -11.98 -3.00 -9.95
CA LEU A 103 -10.78 -2.86 -9.14
C LEU A 103 -10.24 -4.20 -8.60
N ASP A 104 -11.13 -5.14 -8.27
CA ASP A 104 -10.72 -6.46 -7.81
C ASP A 104 -10.08 -7.26 -8.95
N LYS A 105 -10.68 -7.24 -10.14
CA LYS A 105 -10.12 -7.91 -11.32
C LYS A 105 -8.80 -7.28 -11.75
N ILE A 106 -8.69 -5.96 -11.73
CA ILE A 106 -7.46 -5.23 -12.08
C ILE A 106 -6.34 -5.64 -11.13
N ARG A 107 -6.55 -5.49 -9.82
CA ARG A 107 -5.56 -5.85 -8.79
C ARG A 107 -5.12 -7.32 -8.89
N ARG A 108 -6.08 -8.26 -8.99
CA ARG A 108 -5.77 -9.69 -9.11
C ARG A 108 -4.97 -10.02 -10.37
N THR A 109 -5.22 -9.30 -11.47
CA THR A 109 -4.41 -9.45 -12.69
C THR A 109 -2.99 -8.91 -12.48
N ILE A 110 -2.84 -7.72 -11.91
CA ILE A 110 -1.52 -7.13 -11.62
C ILE A 110 -0.70 -8.06 -10.71
N ILE A 111 -1.30 -8.60 -9.65
CA ILE A 111 -0.64 -9.55 -8.73
C ILE A 111 -0.12 -10.80 -9.46
N LYS A 112 -0.85 -11.28 -10.46
CA LYS A 112 -0.45 -12.46 -11.27
C LYS A 112 0.69 -12.15 -12.24
N GLU A 113 0.78 -10.90 -12.71
CA GLU A 113 1.74 -10.47 -13.74
C GLU A 113 3.05 -9.92 -13.17
N THR A 114 3.11 -9.61 -11.86
CA THR A 114 4.32 -9.10 -11.21
C THR A 114 4.91 -10.07 -10.20
N HIS A 115 6.23 -10.03 -10.06
CA HIS A 115 6.96 -10.65 -8.95
C HIS A 115 7.36 -9.63 -7.88
N LEU A 116 7.17 -8.33 -8.10
CA LEU A 116 7.52 -7.31 -7.12
C LEU A 116 6.48 -7.22 -6.00
N PRO A 117 6.88 -6.75 -4.80
CA PRO A 117 5.92 -6.38 -3.76
C PRO A 117 4.92 -5.35 -4.29
N LEU A 118 3.63 -5.65 -4.15
CA LEU A 118 2.54 -4.80 -4.59
C LEU A 118 1.89 -4.11 -3.38
N GLY A 119 1.79 -2.79 -3.46
CA GLY A 119 1.05 -1.99 -2.49
C GLY A 119 -0.25 -1.42 -3.03
N THR A 120 -1.13 -1.01 -2.11
CA THR A 120 -2.41 -0.36 -2.44
C THR A 120 -2.73 0.78 -1.47
N VAL A 121 -3.81 1.50 -1.76
CA VAL A 121 -4.44 2.45 -0.83
C VAL A 121 -5.91 2.03 -0.64
N PRO A 122 -6.25 1.22 0.39
CA PRO A 122 -7.59 0.62 0.54
C PRO A 122 -8.75 1.63 0.49
N ILE A 123 -8.57 2.84 1.02
CA ILE A 123 -9.60 3.89 0.98
C ILE A 123 -10.03 4.27 -0.44
N TYR A 124 -9.21 4.06 -1.47
CA TYR A 124 -9.60 4.37 -2.85
C TYR A 124 -10.71 3.44 -3.31
N GLN A 125 -10.55 2.14 -3.08
CA GLN A 125 -11.58 1.16 -3.43
C GLN A 125 -12.82 1.32 -2.53
N ALA A 126 -12.63 1.53 -1.23
CA ALA A 126 -13.75 1.78 -0.32
C ALA A 126 -14.58 3.00 -0.75
N ALA A 127 -13.92 4.09 -1.14
CA ALA A 127 -14.57 5.30 -1.64
C ALA A 127 -15.30 5.05 -2.96
N VAL A 128 -14.66 4.40 -3.94
CA VAL A 128 -15.26 4.11 -5.26
C VAL A 128 -16.49 3.24 -5.12
N GLU A 129 -16.42 2.17 -4.33
CA GLU A 129 -17.55 1.28 -4.07
C GLU A 129 -18.68 2.01 -3.32
N SER A 130 -18.35 2.80 -2.29
CA SER A 130 -19.37 3.56 -1.55
C SER A 130 -20.05 4.62 -2.41
N ILE A 131 -19.32 5.25 -3.33
CA ILE A 131 -19.94 6.20 -4.28
C ILE A 131 -20.87 5.46 -5.25
N ALA A 132 -20.50 4.26 -5.70
CA ALA A 132 -21.35 3.46 -6.58
C ALA A 132 -22.61 2.91 -5.86
N GLU A 133 -22.49 2.54 -4.58
CA GLU A 133 -23.56 1.98 -3.76
C GLU A 133 -24.49 3.06 -3.17
N GLU A 134 -23.92 4.13 -2.60
CA GLU A 134 -24.64 5.14 -1.80
C GLU A 134 -24.70 6.53 -2.48
N GLY A 135 -24.06 6.68 -3.64
CA GLY A 135 -24.01 7.93 -4.40
C GLY A 135 -23.05 8.98 -3.84
N ASN A 136 -22.48 8.80 -2.65
CA ASN A 136 -21.60 9.77 -2.02
C ASN A 136 -20.68 9.13 -0.96
N ILE A 137 -19.40 9.50 -0.96
CA ILE A 137 -18.43 9.05 0.03
C ILE A 137 -18.78 9.42 1.47
N THR A 138 -19.48 10.53 1.70
CA THR A 138 -19.92 10.97 3.04
C THR A 138 -20.81 9.96 3.75
N ARG A 139 -21.44 9.04 2.99
CA ARG A 139 -22.30 7.96 3.50
C ARG A 139 -21.59 6.61 3.62
N MET A 140 -20.29 6.55 3.34
CA MET A 140 -19.51 5.32 3.51
C MET A 140 -19.66 4.78 4.93
N ASN A 141 -20.05 3.52 5.07
CA ASN A 141 -19.97 2.81 6.33
C ASN A 141 -18.47 2.66 6.73
N PRO A 142 -18.05 3.06 7.95
CA PRO A 142 -16.68 2.84 8.43
C PRO A 142 -16.19 1.40 8.24
N ASP A 143 -17.06 0.40 8.40
CA ASP A 143 -16.69 -1.01 8.28
C ASP A 143 -16.21 -1.40 6.87
N LYS A 144 -16.61 -0.63 5.85
CA LYS A 144 -16.21 -0.86 4.45
C LYS A 144 -14.70 -0.86 4.27
N ILE A 145 -13.95 -0.03 5.02
CA ILE A 145 -12.49 -0.02 4.88
C ILE A 145 -11.86 -1.33 5.33
N PHE A 146 -12.41 -1.97 6.37
CA PHE A 146 -11.92 -3.24 6.88
C PHE A 146 -12.26 -4.39 5.93
N GLU A 147 -13.46 -4.40 5.36
CA GLU A 147 -13.84 -5.36 4.29
C GLU A 147 -12.87 -5.27 3.10
N VAL A 148 -12.56 -4.05 2.65
CA VAL A 148 -11.61 -3.83 1.54
C VAL A 148 -10.20 -4.28 1.91
N ILE A 149 -9.72 -3.97 3.12
CA ILE A 149 -8.41 -4.43 3.61
C ILE A 149 -8.36 -5.95 3.61
N GLU A 150 -9.38 -6.63 4.11
CA GLU A 150 -9.43 -8.10 4.15
C GLU A 150 -9.37 -8.70 2.74
N ARG A 151 -10.23 -8.24 1.82
CA ARG A 151 -10.21 -8.71 0.42
C ARG A 151 -8.86 -8.48 -0.26
N GLN A 152 -8.24 -7.32 -0.06
CA GLN A 152 -6.93 -7.01 -0.64
C GLN A 152 -5.81 -7.86 -0.03
N ALA A 153 -5.86 -8.14 1.27
CA ALA A 153 -4.93 -9.03 1.92
C ALA A 153 -5.07 -10.49 1.43
N GLU A 154 -6.30 -10.94 1.18
CA GLU A 154 -6.59 -12.26 0.61
C GLU A 154 -6.07 -12.40 -0.83
N ASP A 155 -6.21 -11.35 -1.65
CA ASP A 155 -5.68 -11.31 -3.01
C ASP A 155 -4.15 -11.35 -3.05
N GLY A 156 -3.49 -10.94 -1.96
CA GLY A 156 -2.03 -11.02 -1.81
C GLY A 156 -1.31 -9.68 -1.77
N VAL A 157 -1.98 -8.55 -1.51
CA VAL A 157 -1.31 -7.25 -1.34
C VAL A 157 -0.26 -7.32 -0.24
N ASP A 158 0.95 -6.83 -0.51
CA ASP A 158 2.13 -6.96 0.37
C ASP A 158 2.25 -5.82 1.39
N PHE A 159 1.74 -4.64 1.06
CA PHE A 159 1.69 -3.48 1.96
C PHE A 159 0.53 -2.55 1.61
N MET A 160 0.02 -1.82 2.61
CA MET A 160 -1.12 -0.92 2.42
C MET A 160 -0.80 0.47 2.97
N THR A 161 -1.15 1.49 2.22
CA THR A 161 -1.12 2.87 2.71
C THR A 161 -2.44 3.18 3.41
N VAL A 162 -2.37 3.35 4.73
CA VAL A 162 -3.53 3.64 5.59
C VAL A 162 -3.33 5.01 6.23
N HIS A 163 -4.31 5.89 6.09
CA HIS A 163 -4.22 7.30 6.47
C HIS A 163 -4.68 7.53 7.92
N CYS A 164 -4.27 6.68 8.86
CA CYS A 164 -4.70 6.70 10.26
C CYS A 164 -4.19 7.92 11.05
N GLY A 165 -3.23 8.68 10.50
CA GLY A 165 -2.69 9.89 11.12
C GLY A 165 -3.54 11.16 10.89
N LEU A 166 -4.61 11.08 10.09
CA LEU A 166 -5.54 12.19 9.91
C LEU A 166 -6.50 12.22 11.09
N THR A 167 -6.43 13.28 11.87
CA THR A 167 -7.28 13.50 13.03
C THR A 167 -8.03 14.82 12.93
N LEU A 168 -9.15 14.98 13.64
CA LEU A 168 -9.87 16.26 13.73
C LEU A 168 -8.93 17.40 14.17
N SER A 169 -8.04 17.13 15.13
CA SER A 169 -7.01 18.09 15.56
C SER A 169 -6.06 18.49 14.42
N SER A 170 -5.65 17.53 13.58
CA SER A 170 -4.82 17.82 12.40
C SER A 170 -5.56 18.69 11.39
N LEU A 171 -6.87 18.46 11.19
CA LEU A 171 -7.72 19.27 10.30
C LEU A 171 -7.89 20.69 10.81
N GLU A 172 -8.10 20.89 12.12
CA GLU A 172 -8.16 22.22 12.72
C GLU A 172 -6.87 23.01 12.51
N ARG A 173 -5.72 22.34 12.69
CA ARG A 173 -4.41 22.95 12.44
C ARG A 173 -4.24 23.34 10.98
N LEU A 174 -4.60 22.48 10.04
CA LEU A 174 -4.54 22.78 8.61
C LEU A 174 -5.37 24.02 8.25
N LYS A 175 -6.59 24.15 8.79
CA LYS A 175 -7.44 25.33 8.60
C LYS A 175 -6.78 26.62 9.12
N LYS A 176 -6.08 26.55 10.26
CA LYS A 176 -5.37 27.71 10.86
C LYS A 176 -4.10 28.10 10.10
N GLU A 177 -3.39 27.13 9.51
CA GLU A 177 -2.14 27.38 8.78
C GLU A 177 -2.36 28.13 7.46
N GLY A 178 -3.52 27.93 6.79
CA GLY A 178 -3.84 28.64 5.54
C GLY A 178 -2.98 28.19 4.35
N ARG A 179 -2.83 26.87 4.16
CA ARG A 179 -2.06 26.31 3.02
C ARG A 179 -2.68 26.72 1.69
N ILE A 180 -1.83 27.02 0.70
CA ILE A 180 -2.30 27.35 -0.66
C ILE A 180 -2.95 26.14 -1.35
N GLY A 181 -2.38 24.94 -1.17
CA GLY A 181 -2.86 23.71 -1.81
C GLY A 181 -3.71 22.80 -0.93
N ASP A 182 -4.08 23.24 0.29
CA ASP A 182 -4.85 22.48 1.28
C ASP A 182 -4.41 21.00 1.43
N ILE A 183 -5.31 20.05 1.14
CA ILE A 183 -5.11 18.61 1.25
C ILE A 183 -4.90 18.03 -0.15
N VAL A 184 -3.65 17.74 -0.49
CA VAL A 184 -3.24 17.17 -1.79
C VAL A 184 -3.20 15.64 -1.81
N SER A 185 -3.31 14.98 -0.65
CA SER A 185 -3.46 13.52 -0.60
C SER A 185 -4.90 13.16 -0.96
N ARG A 186 -5.09 12.40 -2.04
CA ARG A 186 -6.42 11.90 -2.44
C ARG A 186 -7.08 11.09 -1.31
N GLY A 187 -6.33 10.16 -0.70
CA GLY A 187 -6.84 9.33 0.39
C GLY A 187 -7.18 10.16 1.62
N GLY A 188 -6.38 11.20 1.87
CA GLY A 188 -6.68 12.15 2.93
C GLY A 188 -7.89 13.04 2.65
N ALA A 189 -8.09 13.45 1.41
CA ALA A 189 -9.26 14.23 1.00
C ALA A 189 -10.56 13.41 1.16
N PHE A 190 -10.54 12.14 0.78
CA PHE A 190 -11.66 11.22 0.99
C PHE A 190 -12.06 11.09 2.45
N LEU A 191 -11.10 10.77 3.34
CA LEU A 191 -11.38 10.65 4.77
C LEU A 191 -11.77 11.98 5.38
N THR A 192 -11.10 13.09 5.03
CA THR A 192 -11.45 14.42 5.54
C THR A 192 -12.89 14.78 5.18
N THR A 193 -13.32 14.49 3.95
CA THR A 193 -14.70 14.74 3.51
C THR A 193 -15.69 13.96 4.36
N TRP A 194 -15.41 12.68 4.63
CA TRP A 194 -16.23 11.84 5.49
C TRP A 194 -16.24 12.34 6.95
N MET A 195 -15.07 12.63 7.54
CA MET A 195 -14.92 13.09 8.92
C MET A 195 -15.66 14.41 9.18
N VAL A 196 -15.50 15.38 8.27
CA VAL A 196 -16.13 16.71 8.39
C VAL A 196 -17.64 16.60 8.25
N PHE A 197 -18.14 15.78 7.33
CA PHE A 197 -19.58 15.62 7.15
C PHE A 197 -20.24 14.92 8.34
N ASN A 198 -19.57 13.89 8.88
CA ASN A 198 -20.13 13.07 9.97
C ASN A 198 -19.82 13.60 11.36
N GLU A 199 -19.01 14.68 11.47
CA GLU A 199 -18.49 15.23 12.73
C GLU A 199 -17.84 14.14 13.61
N ARG A 200 -17.07 13.25 12.97
CA ARG A 200 -16.44 12.11 13.61
C ARG A 200 -14.95 12.08 13.35
N GLU A 201 -14.24 11.48 14.30
CA GLU A 201 -12.83 11.14 14.09
C GLU A 201 -12.70 10.05 13.02
N ASN A 202 -11.51 9.98 12.41
CA ASN A 202 -11.13 8.93 11.46
C ASN A 202 -11.34 7.52 12.02
#